data_AF-A0A1H8KT83-F1
#
_entry.id   AF-A0A1H8KT83-F1
#
_cell.length_a   1.000
_cell.length_b   1.000
_cell.length_c   1.000
_cell.angle_alpha   90.00
_cell.angle_beta   90.00
_cell.angle_gamma   90.00
#
_symmetry.space_group_name_H-M   'P 1'
#
loop_
_entity.id
_entity.type
_entity.pdbx_description
1 polymer ?
#
loop_
_entity_poly.entity_id
_entity_poly.type
_entity_poly.pdbx_seq_one_letter_code
_entity_poly.pdbx_strand_id
1 'polypeptide(L)'
;MLMQQDTRLRAGGRLADGPADDLLICSFHTTDDYYSQAAARLRQSLDRLSIRHRIAPVEKAPDEEWPEICRRKVPFLHSVCLANPRSKVFWIDVDCDIDYLPGFIAGFSADIIGFQRGFGHPLRIGYASSARFWEPCFWGINTTPAARAYIADANAACTAMTIRATDDYFFEEAWRKNADRLSFQVIPSAMLLGRADRPDTGQKPFFYFGTSGNVATYKGVAAQHKRNGQPAQAASTSPSRGRVLALNAARQIQGALPAPIARPLRQLSDRIGVTEFLSPSLPTAPQLSARSIYHIIHDARQGRSDMVARRLQDISSRRLLSATDQAIISAADAYLDYADTGEGDPLRLMWWDKPYPGNFGDWLSPLILSTATGRPVRFQPPDQPQAWPHLVAVGSIGRFAQASSILFGTGVSRSDAALPPDATYVSLRGPYSAQAVAEAGGPKVQRFGDPAAILPRLIPFARPARTNGRIALVRHFAHRGISLRLPEHVDEYPVLRSGRQQIEQLIGTLMEYDAVLTSAMHVNIICQAYGIPVGLISFEGFEDAVHGDQIKYRDYAAGVGLPERLPLPIDHDLRHRDLDALIGDDRIPVQAMTEIESAMRDALAAYDLAFNERRQKLARRQA
;
A
#
# COMPACT_ATOMS: atom_id res chain seq x y z
N MET A 1 6.33 -12.99 -47.24
CA MET A 1 4.94 -12.77 -47.67
C MET A 1 4.00 -13.43 -46.66
N LEU A 2 3.65 -12.70 -45.61
CA LEU A 2 2.42 -12.81 -44.82
C LEU A 2 2.43 -11.63 -43.83
N MET A 3 1.27 -10.99 -43.72
CA MET A 3 1.11 -9.55 -43.49
C MET A 3 1.39 -9.12 -42.05
N GLN A 4 2.07 -7.99 -41.93
CA GLN A 4 1.92 -7.06 -40.81
C GLN A 4 0.44 -6.64 -40.72
N GLN A 5 -0.19 -6.88 -39.58
CA GLN A 5 -1.43 -6.18 -39.21
C GLN A 5 -1.13 -5.21 -38.08
N ASP A 6 -1.47 -3.97 -38.41
CA ASP A 6 -1.20 -2.69 -37.77
C ASP A 6 -2.05 -2.57 -36.48
N THR A 7 -1.41 -2.65 -35.30
CA THR A 7 -2.05 -2.47 -33.99
C THR A 7 -2.29 -0.99 -33.73
N ARG A 8 -3.24 -0.38 -34.46
CA ARG A 8 -3.78 0.96 -34.14
C ARG A 8 -5.10 0.82 -33.39
N LEU A 9 -5.01 0.61 -32.08
CA LEU A 9 -6.12 0.93 -31.18
C LEU A 9 -6.20 2.46 -31.07
N ARG A 10 -6.96 3.08 -31.98
CA ARG A 10 -7.39 4.47 -31.85
C ARG A 10 -8.24 4.59 -30.58
N ALA A 11 -7.66 5.17 -29.53
CA ALA A 11 -8.42 5.89 -28.51
C ALA A 11 -9.21 7.00 -29.23
N GLY A 12 -10.53 6.98 -29.11
CA GLY A 12 -11.41 7.93 -29.80
C GLY A 12 -12.62 7.29 -30.48
N GLY A 13 -13.26 6.30 -29.86
CA GLY A 13 -14.65 5.99 -30.13
C GLY A 13 -15.52 6.90 -29.27
N ARG A 14 -16.12 7.95 -29.85
CA ARG A 14 -17.24 8.63 -29.22
C ARG A 14 -18.32 7.58 -28.98
N LEU A 15 -18.56 7.27 -27.72
CA LEU A 15 -19.75 6.51 -27.31
C LEU A 15 -20.97 7.29 -27.77
N ALA A 16 -21.92 6.56 -28.34
CA ALA A 16 -23.14 7.06 -28.94
C ALA A 16 -23.87 8.07 -28.04
N ASP A 17 -24.27 9.20 -28.64
CA ASP A 17 -25.22 10.18 -28.09
C ASP A 17 -26.62 9.54 -27.92
N GLY A 18 -26.77 8.68 -26.91
CA GLY A 18 -28.06 8.38 -26.29
C GLY A 18 -28.27 9.30 -25.09
N PRO A 19 -29.52 9.63 -24.69
CA PRO A 19 -29.74 10.41 -23.49
C PRO A 19 -29.09 9.66 -22.32
N ALA A 20 -28.22 10.33 -21.57
CA ALA A 20 -27.71 9.79 -20.31
C ALA A 20 -28.91 9.27 -19.51
N ASP A 21 -28.95 7.96 -19.24
CA ASP A 21 -29.95 7.37 -18.34
C ASP A 21 -30.08 8.27 -17.11
N ASP A 22 -31.27 8.84 -16.93
CA ASP A 22 -31.50 9.92 -15.99
C ASP A 22 -31.11 9.47 -14.56
N LEU A 23 -29.97 9.92 -14.04
CA LEU A 23 -29.43 9.50 -12.74
C LEU A 23 -29.56 10.63 -11.73
N LEU A 24 -29.93 10.30 -10.50
CA LEU A 24 -30.01 11.24 -9.39
C LEU A 24 -29.31 10.68 -8.15
N ILE A 25 -28.40 11.46 -7.57
CA ILE A 25 -27.81 11.16 -6.26
C ILE A 25 -28.54 11.95 -5.17
N CYS A 26 -28.97 11.29 -4.11
CA CYS A 26 -29.65 11.93 -2.99
C CYS A 26 -28.99 11.64 -1.66
N SER A 27 -29.14 12.59 -0.74
CA SER A 27 -28.66 12.50 0.63
C SER A 27 -29.45 13.46 1.51
N PHE A 28 -29.26 13.40 2.82
CA PHE A 28 -29.65 14.47 3.73
C PHE A 28 -28.57 14.70 4.78
N HIS A 29 -28.63 15.86 5.42
CA HIS A 29 -27.78 16.18 6.57
C HIS A 29 -28.59 16.84 7.69
N THR A 30 -28.14 16.64 8.92
CA THR A 30 -28.55 17.49 10.04
C THR A 30 -27.91 18.87 9.91
N THR A 31 -28.49 19.85 10.59
CA THR A 31 -28.07 21.26 10.51
C THR A 31 -26.85 21.61 11.36
N ASP A 32 -26.21 20.64 12.02
CA ASP A 32 -24.95 20.87 12.71
C ASP A 32 -23.80 21.15 11.73
N ASP A 33 -22.76 21.81 12.24
CA ASP A 33 -21.63 22.29 11.44
C ASP A 33 -20.92 21.16 10.69
N TYR A 34 -20.73 20.00 11.33
CA TYR A 34 -20.03 18.88 10.73
C TYR A 34 -20.78 18.35 9.49
N TYR A 35 -22.05 17.98 9.65
CA TYR A 35 -22.81 17.41 8.54
C TYR A 35 -23.21 18.46 7.49
N SER A 36 -23.34 19.73 7.87
CA SER A 36 -23.55 20.84 6.92
C SER A 36 -22.33 21.09 6.04
N GLN A 37 -21.12 21.05 6.61
CA GLN A 37 -19.88 21.12 5.83
C GLN A 37 -19.70 19.88 4.95
N ALA A 38 -20.04 18.68 5.45
CA ALA A 38 -20.01 17.46 4.67
C ALA A 38 -20.96 17.53 3.46
N ALA A 39 -22.17 18.04 3.66
CA ALA A 39 -23.14 18.28 2.58
C ALA A 39 -22.61 19.27 1.54
N ALA A 40 -21.99 20.37 1.95
CA ALA A 40 -21.41 21.35 1.04
C ALA A 40 -20.29 20.71 0.17
N ARG A 41 -19.40 19.91 0.77
CA ARG A 41 -18.37 19.17 0.04
C ARG A 41 -18.96 18.20 -0.98
N LEU A 42 -19.94 17.40 -0.57
CA LEU A 42 -20.59 16.44 -1.46
C LEU A 42 -21.32 17.15 -2.62
N ARG A 43 -22.02 18.27 -2.37
CA ARG A 43 -22.64 19.08 -3.44
C ARG A 43 -21.60 19.53 -4.44
N GLN A 44 -20.49 20.10 -3.97
CA GLN A 44 -19.41 20.56 -4.83
C GLN A 44 -18.84 19.43 -5.70
N SER A 45 -18.62 18.24 -5.13
CA SER A 45 -18.17 17.07 -5.88
C SER A 45 -19.17 16.64 -6.96
N LEU A 46 -20.47 16.61 -6.63
CA LEU A 46 -21.53 16.22 -7.56
C LEU A 46 -21.75 17.25 -8.67
N ASP A 47 -21.69 18.54 -8.35
CA ASP A 47 -21.76 19.65 -9.31
C ASP A 47 -20.60 19.60 -10.30
N ARG A 48 -19.37 19.39 -9.79
CA ARG A 48 -18.17 19.22 -10.63
C ARG A 48 -18.32 18.06 -11.61
N LEU A 49 -18.99 16.98 -11.20
CA LEU A 49 -19.27 15.81 -12.03
C LEU A 49 -20.50 15.97 -12.93
N SER A 50 -21.19 17.13 -12.86
CA SER A 50 -22.47 17.35 -13.55
C SER A 50 -23.53 16.29 -13.23
N ILE A 51 -23.51 15.77 -11.99
CA ILE A 51 -24.48 14.78 -11.52
C ILE A 51 -25.63 15.50 -10.83
N ARG A 52 -26.85 15.32 -11.37
CA ARG A 52 -28.08 15.81 -10.75
C ARG A 52 -28.22 15.23 -9.35
N HIS A 53 -28.46 16.10 -8.37
CA HIS A 53 -28.50 15.67 -6.99
C HIS A 53 -29.58 16.37 -6.14
N ARG A 54 -29.97 15.73 -5.04
CA ARG A 54 -30.89 16.27 -4.03
C ARG A 54 -30.32 16.01 -2.64
N ILE A 55 -29.70 17.03 -2.05
CA ILE A 55 -29.14 16.96 -0.70
C ILE A 55 -29.94 17.91 0.19
N ALA A 56 -30.81 17.36 1.05
CA ALA A 56 -31.75 18.14 1.85
C ALA A 56 -31.25 18.34 3.29
N PRO A 57 -31.43 19.55 3.88
CA PRO A 57 -31.27 19.72 5.31
C PRO A 57 -32.44 19.06 6.04
N VAL A 58 -32.15 18.54 7.22
CA VAL A 58 -33.10 17.88 8.10
C VAL A 58 -32.93 18.46 9.51
N GLU A 59 -34.00 19.04 10.06
CA GLU A 59 -34.00 19.47 11.45
C GLU A 59 -34.01 18.25 12.37
N LYS A 60 -33.14 18.31 13.38
CA LYS A 60 -33.01 17.32 14.44
C LYS A 60 -33.76 17.82 15.67
N ALA A 61 -34.69 17.03 16.22
CA ALA A 61 -35.35 17.41 17.46
C ALA A 61 -34.38 17.30 18.66
N PRO A 62 -34.55 18.09 19.74
CA PRO A 62 -33.61 18.12 20.87
C PRO A 62 -33.34 16.75 21.54
N ASP A 63 -34.32 15.85 21.48
CA ASP A 63 -34.31 14.49 22.03
C ASP A 63 -34.17 13.39 20.96
N GLU A 64 -34.04 13.75 19.68
CA GLU A 64 -33.93 12.79 18.58
C GLU A 64 -32.56 12.11 18.59
N GLU A 65 -32.57 10.79 18.74
CA GLU A 65 -31.36 9.98 18.86
C GLU A 65 -30.81 9.58 17.48
N TRP A 66 -29.50 9.30 17.40
CA TRP A 66 -28.85 8.97 16.13
C TRP A 66 -29.54 7.86 15.30
N PRO A 67 -30.03 6.74 15.89
CA PRO A 67 -30.76 5.72 15.14
C PRO A 67 -32.06 6.23 14.49
N GLU A 68 -32.72 7.22 15.07
CA GLU A 68 -33.97 7.80 14.55
C GLU A 68 -33.68 8.67 13.33
N ILE A 69 -32.58 9.43 13.37
CA ILE A 69 -32.07 10.18 12.22
C ILE A 69 -31.72 9.23 11.09
N CYS A 70 -30.95 8.17 11.37
CA CYS A 70 -30.60 7.15 10.39
C CYS A 70 -31.83 6.52 9.74
N ARG A 71 -32.86 6.20 10.54
CA ARG A 71 -34.13 5.63 10.06
C ARG A 71 -34.83 6.50 9.01
N ARG A 72 -34.66 7.83 9.02
CA ARG A 72 -35.24 8.76 8.03
C ARG A 72 -34.69 8.56 6.61
N LYS A 73 -33.59 7.84 6.44
CA LYS A 73 -33.01 7.49 5.13
C LYS A 73 -33.99 6.75 4.24
N VAL A 74 -34.70 5.78 4.80
CA VAL A 74 -35.63 4.92 4.06
C VAL A 74 -36.81 5.71 3.47
N PRO A 75 -37.61 6.45 4.26
CA PRO A 75 -38.71 7.26 3.72
C PRO A 75 -38.23 8.38 2.80
N PHE A 76 -37.06 8.97 3.08
CA PHE A 76 -36.49 9.97 2.19
C PHE A 76 -36.16 9.39 0.82
N LEU A 77 -35.36 8.31 0.76
CA LEU A 77 -34.99 7.64 -0.49
C LEU A 77 -36.23 7.16 -1.27
N HIS A 78 -37.22 6.61 -0.57
CA HIS A 78 -38.50 6.23 -1.16
C HIS A 78 -39.22 7.42 -1.81
N SER A 79 -39.32 8.56 -1.10
CA SER A 79 -39.94 9.77 -1.64
C SER A 79 -39.24 10.32 -2.89
N VAL A 80 -37.90 10.21 -2.93
CA VAL A 80 -37.10 10.62 -4.09
C VAL A 80 -37.36 9.69 -5.27
N CYS A 81 -37.47 8.39 -5.03
CA CYS A 81 -37.84 7.41 -6.06
C CYS A 81 -39.23 7.68 -6.65
N LEU A 82 -40.22 8.01 -5.83
CA LEU A 82 -41.58 8.34 -6.29
C LEU A 82 -41.62 9.63 -7.12
N ALA A 83 -40.86 10.65 -6.71
CA ALA A 83 -40.77 11.92 -7.43
C ALA A 83 -40.00 11.80 -8.76
N ASN A 84 -39.19 10.76 -8.93
CA ASN A 84 -38.31 10.56 -10.08
C ASN A 84 -38.49 9.17 -10.71
N PRO A 85 -39.69 8.84 -11.25
CA PRO A 85 -40.01 7.48 -11.67
C PRO A 85 -39.09 6.95 -12.78
N ARG A 86 -38.63 7.85 -13.66
CA ARG A 86 -37.75 7.55 -14.80
C ARG A 86 -36.27 7.59 -14.47
N SER A 87 -35.89 7.98 -13.24
CA SER A 87 -34.49 8.11 -12.88
C SER A 87 -33.97 6.94 -12.05
N LYS A 88 -32.74 6.50 -12.31
CA LYS A 88 -31.99 5.68 -11.34
C LYS A 88 -31.64 6.56 -10.15
N VAL A 89 -31.97 6.12 -8.93
CA VAL A 89 -31.77 6.92 -7.72
C VAL A 89 -30.72 6.25 -6.86
N PHE A 90 -29.69 7.02 -6.50
CA PHE A 90 -28.65 6.59 -5.59
C PHE A 90 -28.77 7.32 -4.26
N TRP A 91 -28.65 6.58 -3.16
CA TRP A 91 -28.32 7.14 -1.87
C TRP A 91 -26.80 7.17 -1.69
N ILE A 92 -26.29 8.25 -1.10
CA ILE A 92 -24.94 8.36 -0.55
C ILE A 92 -25.03 8.98 0.85
N ASP A 93 -24.35 8.41 1.84
CA ASP A 93 -24.25 9.06 3.15
C ASP A 93 -23.52 10.40 2.99
N VAL A 94 -23.96 11.44 3.71
CA VAL A 94 -23.51 12.82 3.45
C VAL A 94 -22.05 13.07 3.83
N ASP A 95 -21.49 12.21 4.69
CA ASP A 95 -20.07 12.19 5.06
C ASP A 95 -19.21 11.33 4.13
N CYS A 96 -19.81 10.72 3.10
CA CYS A 96 -19.11 10.07 2.01
C CYS A 96 -18.94 11.03 0.82
N ASP A 97 -18.07 10.66 -0.12
CA ASP A 97 -17.78 11.47 -1.31
C ASP A 97 -17.47 10.60 -2.53
N ILE A 98 -17.50 11.21 -3.72
CA ILE A 98 -17.07 10.58 -4.97
C ILE A 98 -16.25 11.55 -5.82
N ASP A 99 -15.19 11.06 -6.45
CA ASP A 99 -14.37 11.88 -7.37
C ASP A 99 -14.67 11.63 -8.85
N TYR A 100 -15.34 10.52 -9.17
CA TYR A 100 -15.93 10.23 -10.48
C TYR A 100 -17.00 9.15 -10.32
N LEU A 101 -17.81 8.89 -11.35
CA LEU A 101 -18.80 7.80 -11.34
C LEU A 101 -18.45 6.77 -12.43
N PRO A 102 -18.07 5.53 -12.08
CA PRO A 102 -17.73 4.51 -13.08
C PRO A 102 -18.94 4.17 -13.97
N GLY A 103 -18.68 3.86 -15.25
CA GLY A 103 -19.75 3.50 -16.20
C GLY A 103 -20.60 2.31 -15.77
N PHE A 104 -20.01 1.31 -15.09
CA PHE A 104 -20.76 0.15 -14.56
C PHE A 104 -21.63 0.49 -13.33
N ILE A 105 -21.37 1.62 -12.67
CA ILE A 105 -22.23 2.17 -11.61
C ILE A 105 -23.33 3.00 -12.24
N ALA A 106 -23.01 3.95 -13.12
CA ALA A 106 -24.00 4.81 -13.77
C ALA A 106 -25.00 4.01 -14.64
N GLY A 107 -24.48 3.03 -15.38
CA GLY A 107 -25.21 2.17 -16.30
C GLY A 107 -25.69 0.85 -15.72
N PHE A 108 -25.70 0.66 -14.39
CA PHE A 108 -26.09 -0.63 -13.80
C PHE A 108 -27.48 -1.08 -14.28
N SER A 109 -27.62 -2.37 -14.59
CA SER A 109 -28.85 -2.95 -15.14
C SER A 109 -29.65 -3.76 -14.13
N ALA A 110 -29.03 -4.13 -13.00
CA ALA A 110 -29.70 -4.85 -11.92
C ALA A 110 -30.78 -3.99 -11.25
N ASP A 111 -31.69 -4.60 -10.49
CA ASP A 111 -32.73 -3.86 -9.74
C ASP A 111 -32.11 -2.99 -8.65
N ILE A 112 -31.08 -3.50 -7.99
CA ILE A 112 -30.33 -2.78 -6.96
C ILE A 112 -28.81 -2.97 -7.12
N ILE A 113 -28.05 -1.99 -6.64
CA ILE A 113 -26.57 -2.03 -6.60
C ILE A 113 -26.05 -1.45 -5.28
N GLY A 114 -25.00 -2.05 -4.73
CA GLY A 114 -24.37 -1.52 -3.51
C GLY A 114 -23.13 -2.29 -3.10
N PHE A 115 -22.53 -1.89 -1.98
CA PHE A 115 -21.44 -2.65 -1.37
C PHE A 115 -21.98 -3.76 -0.48
N GLN A 116 -21.28 -4.91 -0.45
CA GLN A 116 -21.52 -5.92 0.58
C GLN A 116 -21.20 -5.34 1.96
N ARG A 117 -21.94 -5.75 3.00
CA ARG A 117 -21.70 -5.39 4.40
C ARG A 117 -20.23 -5.58 4.81
N GLY A 118 -19.67 -4.56 5.46
CA GLY A 118 -18.26 -4.48 5.87
C GLY A 118 -17.30 -4.35 4.70
N PHE A 119 -17.81 -4.01 3.50
CA PHE A 119 -17.07 -4.01 2.24
C PHE A 119 -16.38 -5.36 1.96
N GLY A 120 -17.00 -6.49 2.33
CA GLY A 120 -16.37 -7.82 2.31
C GLY A 120 -15.81 -8.29 0.96
N HIS A 121 -14.87 -9.24 0.98
CA HIS A 121 -14.39 -9.93 -0.23
C HIS A 121 -15.51 -10.82 -0.80
N PRO A 122 -15.69 -10.90 -2.14
CA PRO A 122 -16.80 -11.65 -2.74
C PRO A 122 -16.83 -13.15 -2.39
N LEU A 123 -15.68 -13.76 -2.08
CA LEU A 123 -15.62 -15.16 -1.58
C LEU A 123 -16.31 -15.36 -0.21
N ARG A 124 -16.69 -14.28 0.48
CA ARG A 124 -17.41 -14.27 1.75
C ARG A 124 -18.79 -13.62 1.63
N ILE A 125 -19.34 -13.53 0.42
CA ILE A 125 -20.65 -12.94 0.17
C ILE A 125 -21.77 -13.72 0.89
N GLY A 126 -22.82 -13.01 1.31
CA GLY A 126 -24.01 -13.60 1.90
C GLY A 126 -23.97 -13.81 3.42
N TYR A 127 -24.98 -14.53 3.90
CA TYR A 127 -25.33 -14.61 5.33
C TYR A 127 -24.43 -15.49 6.19
N ALA A 128 -23.53 -16.27 5.58
CA ALA A 128 -22.53 -17.05 6.32
C ALA A 128 -21.53 -16.14 7.06
N SER A 129 -21.25 -14.94 6.51
CA SER A 129 -20.26 -14.02 7.07
C SER A 129 -20.86 -12.82 7.81
N SER A 130 -22.12 -12.47 7.57
CA SER A 130 -22.76 -11.29 8.15
C SER A 130 -24.24 -11.55 8.41
N ALA A 131 -24.82 -10.89 9.43
CA ALA A 131 -26.27 -10.94 9.67
C ALA A 131 -27.07 -10.17 8.61
N ARG A 132 -26.41 -9.24 7.90
CA ARG A 132 -26.95 -8.36 6.86
C ARG A 132 -26.12 -8.45 5.60
N PHE A 133 -26.75 -8.39 4.44
CA PHE A 133 -26.05 -8.56 3.18
C PHE A 133 -25.32 -7.28 2.76
N TRP A 134 -25.94 -6.12 3.01
CA TRP A 134 -25.60 -4.87 2.34
C TRP A 134 -25.04 -3.79 3.27
N GLU A 135 -24.16 -2.94 2.74
CA GLU A 135 -23.66 -1.73 3.40
C GLU A 135 -24.54 -0.53 3.02
N PRO A 136 -25.16 0.18 3.99
CA PRO A 136 -26.17 1.20 3.73
C PRO A 136 -25.60 2.60 3.36
N CYS A 137 -24.33 2.71 2.97
CA CYS A 137 -23.67 3.99 2.74
C CYS A 137 -23.68 4.48 1.29
N PHE A 138 -23.85 3.55 0.34
CA PHE A 138 -23.97 3.85 -1.09
C PHE A 138 -24.85 2.81 -1.75
N TRP A 139 -25.98 3.24 -2.29
CA TRP A 139 -27.08 2.35 -2.63
C TRP A 139 -27.85 2.84 -3.86
N GLY A 140 -27.83 2.08 -4.96
CA GLY A 140 -28.57 2.38 -6.18
C GLY A 140 -29.86 1.59 -6.29
N ILE A 141 -30.95 2.30 -6.62
CA ILE A 141 -32.29 1.78 -6.90
C ILE A 141 -32.62 2.07 -8.37
N ASN A 142 -32.87 1.01 -9.13
CA ASN A 142 -33.21 1.13 -10.54
C ASN A 142 -34.69 1.56 -10.73
N THR A 143 -35.08 1.80 -11.98
CA THR A 143 -36.44 2.20 -12.38
C THR A 143 -37.39 1.02 -12.55
N THR A 144 -36.90 -0.21 -12.38
CA THR A 144 -37.69 -1.43 -12.56
C THR A 144 -38.80 -1.56 -11.52
N PRO A 145 -39.92 -2.22 -11.84
CA PRO A 145 -40.99 -2.45 -10.87
C PRO A 145 -40.51 -3.17 -9.60
N ALA A 146 -39.58 -4.11 -9.73
CA ALA A 146 -39.04 -4.86 -8.59
C ALA A 146 -38.18 -3.95 -7.68
N ALA A 147 -37.31 -3.12 -8.23
CA ALA A 147 -36.53 -2.14 -7.47
C ALA A 147 -37.41 -1.14 -6.72
N ARG A 148 -38.48 -0.66 -7.38
CA ARG A 148 -39.45 0.26 -6.76
C ARG A 148 -40.28 -0.43 -5.67
N ALA A 149 -40.70 -1.67 -5.88
CA ALA A 149 -41.38 -2.46 -4.85
C ALA A 149 -40.49 -2.70 -3.63
N TYR A 150 -39.20 -2.98 -3.83
CA TYR A 150 -38.23 -3.13 -2.76
C TYR A 150 -38.16 -1.90 -1.84
N ILE A 151 -37.98 -0.70 -2.41
CA ILE A 151 -37.86 0.52 -1.60
C ILE A 151 -39.20 0.91 -0.95
N ALA A 152 -40.34 0.61 -1.60
CA ALA A 152 -41.66 0.78 -1.02
C ALA A 152 -41.89 -0.16 0.18
N ASP A 153 -41.45 -1.41 0.09
CA ASP A 153 -41.50 -2.38 1.18
C ASP A 153 -40.60 -1.98 2.34
N ALA A 154 -39.40 -1.45 2.06
CA ALA A 154 -38.51 -0.91 3.10
C ALA A 154 -39.20 0.24 3.86
N ASN A 155 -39.85 1.15 3.12
CA ASN A 155 -40.60 2.25 3.71
C ASN A 155 -41.81 1.77 4.53
N ALA A 156 -42.55 0.78 4.03
CA ALA A 156 -43.66 0.18 4.75
C ALA A 156 -43.20 -0.47 6.06
N ALA A 157 -42.12 -1.24 6.03
CA ALA A 157 -41.50 -1.82 7.23
C ALA A 157 -41.02 -0.73 8.21
N CYS A 158 -40.36 0.30 7.68
CA CYS A 158 -39.92 1.46 8.45
C CYS A 158 -41.07 2.25 9.08
N THR A 159 -42.30 2.17 8.56
CA THR A 159 -43.47 2.85 9.12
C THR A 159 -44.23 1.95 10.10
N ALA A 160 -44.40 0.68 9.76
CA ALA A 160 -45.26 -0.24 10.51
C ALA A 160 -44.57 -0.90 11.72
N MET A 161 -43.25 -1.12 11.66
CA MET A 161 -42.54 -1.83 12.73
C MET A 161 -42.18 -0.88 13.88
N THR A 162 -42.51 -1.28 15.11
CA THR A 162 -42.20 -0.54 16.34
C THR A 162 -40.78 -0.77 16.85
N ILE A 163 -39.99 -1.60 16.17
CA ILE A 163 -38.62 -1.92 16.57
C ILE A 163 -37.71 -0.68 16.49
N ARG A 164 -36.85 -0.50 17.49
CA ARG A 164 -35.80 0.53 17.48
C ARG A 164 -34.62 0.04 16.67
N ALA A 165 -34.59 0.38 15.38
CA ALA A 165 -33.53 -0.01 14.46
C ALA A 165 -33.15 1.13 13.49
N THR A 166 -31.95 1.03 12.94
CA THR A 166 -31.42 1.91 11.89
C THR A 166 -31.96 1.51 10.51
N ASP A 167 -31.74 2.36 9.52
CA ASP A 167 -32.11 2.18 8.11
C ASP A 167 -31.72 0.81 7.54
N ASP A 168 -30.52 0.34 7.84
CA ASP A 168 -30.00 -0.93 7.33
C ASP A 168 -30.81 -2.16 7.78
N TYR A 169 -31.53 -2.08 8.89
CA TYR A 169 -32.47 -3.13 9.29
C TYR A 169 -33.65 -3.21 8.32
N PHE A 170 -34.25 -2.07 7.94
CA PHE A 170 -35.43 -2.04 7.08
C PHE A 170 -35.10 -2.35 5.62
N PHE A 171 -33.93 -1.91 5.15
CA PHE A 171 -33.41 -2.35 3.86
C PHE A 171 -33.18 -3.86 3.80
N GLU A 172 -32.70 -4.45 4.90
CA GLU A 172 -32.50 -5.89 5.01
C GLU A 172 -33.82 -6.67 5.04
N GLU A 173 -34.86 -6.19 5.75
CA GLU A 173 -36.18 -6.82 5.74
C GLU A 173 -36.82 -6.79 4.34
N ALA A 174 -36.76 -5.65 3.66
CA ALA A 174 -37.24 -5.54 2.28
C ALA A 174 -36.44 -6.44 1.33
N TRP A 175 -35.13 -6.56 1.54
CA TRP A 175 -34.26 -7.44 0.76
C TRP A 175 -34.66 -8.89 0.97
N ARG A 176 -34.82 -9.36 2.21
CA ARG A 176 -35.25 -10.73 2.52
C ARG A 176 -36.61 -11.07 1.94
N LYS A 177 -37.56 -10.13 1.94
CA LYS A 177 -38.89 -10.31 1.35
C LYS A 177 -38.83 -10.42 -0.18
N ASN A 178 -37.94 -9.68 -0.83
CA ASN A 178 -37.93 -9.53 -2.28
C ASN A 178 -36.80 -10.29 -2.99
N ALA A 179 -35.88 -10.93 -2.26
CA ALA A 179 -34.65 -11.52 -2.79
C ALA A 179 -34.86 -12.49 -3.96
N ASP A 180 -35.92 -13.31 -3.92
CA ASP A 180 -36.24 -14.28 -4.99
C ASP A 180 -36.64 -13.63 -6.33
N ARG A 181 -36.91 -12.32 -6.33
CA ARG A 181 -37.39 -11.56 -7.48
C ARG A 181 -36.49 -10.39 -7.87
N LEU A 182 -35.44 -10.13 -7.10
CA LEU A 182 -34.50 -9.05 -7.36
C LEU A 182 -33.22 -9.57 -8.01
N SER A 183 -32.88 -9.00 -9.16
CA SER A 183 -31.51 -8.97 -9.63
C SER A 183 -30.70 -7.95 -8.82
N PHE A 184 -29.43 -8.24 -8.56
CA PHE A 184 -28.57 -7.33 -7.80
C PHE A 184 -27.15 -7.32 -8.34
N GLN A 185 -26.47 -6.19 -8.13
CA GLN A 185 -25.06 -6.00 -8.48
C GLN A 185 -24.25 -5.61 -7.24
N VAL A 186 -23.14 -6.29 -7.00
CA VAL A 186 -22.23 -5.95 -5.88
C VAL A 186 -21.06 -5.14 -6.39
N ILE A 187 -20.83 -3.99 -5.77
CA ILE A 187 -19.68 -3.14 -6.05
C ILE A 187 -18.42 -3.81 -5.44
N PRO A 188 -17.36 -4.04 -6.23
CA PRO A 188 -16.12 -4.61 -5.71
C PRO A 188 -15.54 -3.77 -4.58
N SER A 189 -15.07 -4.41 -3.51
CA SER A 189 -14.46 -3.70 -2.38
C SER A 189 -13.21 -2.90 -2.76
N ALA A 190 -12.60 -3.19 -3.90
CA ALA A 190 -11.47 -2.42 -4.46
C ALA A 190 -11.87 -0.98 -4.84
N MET A 191 -13.16 -0.71 -5.08
CA MET A 191 -13.69 0.60 -5.45
C MET A 191 -13.80 1.59 -4.28
N LEU A 192 -13.61 1.10 -3.05
CA LEU A 192 -13.57 1.91 -1.82
C LEU A 192 -12.15 2.43 -1.57
N LEU A 193 -12.00 3.73 -1.27
CA LEU A 193 -10.76 4.32 -0.78
C LEU A 193 -10.42 3.90 0.66
N GLY A 194 -9.17 3.48 0.90
CA GLY A 194 -8.63 3.27 2.26
C GLY A 194 -8.50 1.84 2.75
N ARG A 195 -8.58 0.84 1.87
CA ARG A 195 -8.22 -0.53 2.25
C ARG A 195 -6.75 -0.84 1.99
N ALA A 196 -6.07 -1.32 3.03
CA ALA A 196 -4.65 -1.65 3.05
C ALA A 196 -4.21 -2.77 2.06
N ASP A 197 -5.16 -3.61 1.64
CA ASP A 197 -4.92 -4.75 0.74
C ASP A 197 -5.67 -4.58 -0.58
N ARG A 198 -5.23 -3.62 -1.38
CA ARG A 198 -5.65 -3.52 -2.77
C ARG A 198 -4.87 -4.53 -3.62
N PRO A 199 -5.55 -5.42 -4.34
CA PRO A 199 -4.96 -5.97 -5.55
C PRO A 199 -4.74 -4.81 -6.53
N ASP A 200 -3.59 -4.80 -7.20
CA ASP A 200 -3.33 -3.86 -8.30
C ASP A 200 -4.26 -4.23 -9.47
N THR A 201 -5.45 -3.64 -9.47
CA THR A 201 -6.49 -3.91 -10.49
C THR A 201 -6.47 -2.88 -11.62
N GLY A 202 -5.57 -1.89 -11.56
CA GLY A 202 -5.53 -0.75 -12.49
C GLY A 202 -6.75 0.18 -12.41
N GLN A 203 -7.76 -0.12 -11.58
CA GLN A 203 -8.95 0.70 -11.43
C GLN A 203 -8.81 1.68 -10.26
N LYS A 204 -8.99 2.97 -10.54
CA LYS A 204 -9.07 4.01 -9.51
C LYS A 204 -10.29 3.72 -8.61
N PRO A 205 -10.21 3.85 -7.29
CA PRO A 205 -11.41 3.87 -6.45
C PRO A 205 -12.24 5.11 -6.75
N PHE A 206 -13.56 4.98 -6.69
CA PHE A 206 -14.45 6.12 -6.88
C PHE A 206 -15.10 6.58 -5.58
N PHE A 207 -15.24 5.69 -4.59
CA PHE A 207 -16.03 5.92 -3.39
C PHE A 207 -15.16 6.17 -2.16
N TYR A 208 -15.49 7.26 -1.45
CA TYR A 208 -14.83 7.69 -0.22
C TYR A 208 -15.80 7.49 0.93
N PHE A 209 -15.48 6.59 1.85
CA PHE A 209 -16.30 6.36 3.03
C PHE A 209 -15.88 7.28 4.17
N GLY A 210 -16.83 8.03 4.73
CA GLY A 210 -16.60 8.89 5.88
C GLY A 210 -16.34 8.07 7.15
N THR A 211 -15.40 8.50 7.98
CA THR A 211 -15.23 7.99 9.35
C THR A 211 -16.19 8.74 10.28
N SER A 212 -17.49 8.42 10.26
CA SER A 212 -18.38 8.91 11.32
C SER A 212 -18.01 8.25 12.65
N GLY A 213 -17.43 9.04 13.56
CA GLY A 213 -16.91 8.63 14.86
C GLY A 213 -17.93 8.09 15.88
N ASN A 214 -19.18 7.83 15.49
CA ASN A 214 -20.26 7.47 16.41
C ASN A 214 -20.63 5.98 16.41
N VAL A 215 -20.23 5.20 15.40
CA VAL A 215 -20.65 3.77 15.29
C VAL A 215 -20.11 2.91 16.44
N ALA A 216 -18.92 3.22 16.97
CA ALA A 216 -18.34 2.49 18.10
C ALA A 216 -19.05 2.82 19.44
N THR A 217 -19.55 4.04 19.59
CA THR A 217 -20.13 4.57 20.84
C THR A 217 -21.56 4.08 21.09
N TYR A 218 -22.30 3.68 20.05
CA TYR A 218 -23.72 3.27 20.16
C TYR A 218 -24.00 1.80 19.79
N LYS A 219 -22.95 0.97 19.68
CA LYS A 219 -23.08 -0.49 19.54
C LYS A 219 -23.75 -1.08 20.79
N GLY A 220 -25.07 -1.27 20.75
CA GLY A 220 -25.87 -1.85 21.83
C GLY A 220 -27.25 -1.21 22.04
N VAL A 221 -27.52 -0.07 21.42
CA VAL A 221 -28.78 0.69 21.62
C VAL A 221 -29.84 0.41 20.54
N ALA A 222 -29.42 -0.09 19.36
CA ALA A 222 -30.30 -0.42 18.23
C ALA A 222 -30.38 -1.92 17.98
N ALA A 223 -31.57 -2.41 17.60
CA ALA A 223 -31.82 -3.81 17.31
C ALA A 223 -31.00 -4.31 16.10
N GLN A 224 -30.56 -5.57 16.19
CA GLN A 224 -29.71 -6.22 15.20
C GLN A 224 -30.31 -7.57 14.79
N HIS A 225 -30.14 -7.96 13.53
CA HIS A 225 -30.45 -9.32 13.08
C HIS A 225 -29.49 -10.32 13.75
N LYS A 226 -30.03 -11.45 14.25
CA LYS A 226 -29.20 -12.56 14.73
C LYS A 226 -28.67 -13.34 13.52
N ARG A 227 -27.41 -13.81 13.57
CA ARG A 227 -26.90 -14.74 12.56
C ARG A 227 -27.72 -16.03 12.59
N ASN A 228 -28.06 -16.58 11.42
CA ASN A 228 -28.72 -17.87 11.33
C ASN A 228 -27.83 -18.96 11.95
N GLY A 229 -28.38 -19.70 12.91
CA GLY A 229 -27.67 -20.74 13.64
C GLY A 229 -27.36 -21.95 12.76
N GLN A 230 -26.11 -22.41 12.81
CA GLN A 230 -25.83 -23.83 12.68
C GLN A 230 -25.86 -24.46 14.09
N PRO A 231 -26.38 -25.69 14.24
CA PRO A 231 -26.24 -26.43 15.49
C PRO A 231 -24.75 -26.65 15.79
N ALA A 232 -24.39 -26.52 17.05
CA ALA A 232 -23.03 -26.73 17.53
C ALA A 232 -22.59 -28.17 17.24
N GLN A 233 -21.79 -28.37 16.19
CA GLN A 233 -20.88 -29.49 16.10
C GLN A 233 -19.47 -29.01 16.41
N ALA A 234 -18.86 -29.70 17.36
CA ALA A 234 -17.57 -29.41 17.94
C ALA A 234 -16.46 -29.35 16.88
N ALA A 235 -15.89 -28.15 16.70
CA ALA A 235 -14.52 -28.00 16.26
C ALA A 235 -13.87 -26.96 17.18
N SER A 236 -12.90 -27.46 17.94
CA SER A 236 -12.09 -26.72 18.90
C SER A 236 -11.34 -25.57 18.23
N THR A 237 -11.44 -24.37 18.81
CA THR A 237 -10.36 -23.40 19.10
C THR A 237 -10.94 -21.99 19.31
N SER A 238 -11.75 -21.85 20.36
CA SER A 238 -11.94 -20.54 20.98
C SER A 238 -10.77 -20.32 21.95
N PRO A 239 -10.07 -19.18 21.94
CA PRO A 239 -9.00 -18.93 22.91
C PRO A 239 -9.63 -18.90 24.31
N SER A 240 -9.16 -19.77 25.19
CA SER A 240 -9.67 -19.90 26.55
C SER A 240 -9.61 -18.55 27.31
N ARG A 241 -10.59 -18.28 28.17
CA ARG A 241 -10.65 -17.09 29.04
C ARG A 241 -9.35 -16.84 29.84
N GLY A 242 -8.54 -17.89 30.05
CA GLY A 242 -7.20 -17.78 30.64
C GLY A 242 -6.17 -17.00 29.80
N ARG A 243 -6.27 -17.01 28.46
CA ARG A 243 -5.35 -16.26 27.58
C ARG A 243 -5.61 -14.75 27.58
N VAL A 244 -6.87 -14.34 27.72
CA VAL A 244 -7.26 -12.92 27.82
C VAL A 244 -6.85 -12.35 29.19
N LEU A 245 -7.01 -13.13 30.26
CA LEU A 245 -6.51 -12.78 31.59
C LEU A 245 -4.97 -12.72 31.64
N ALA A 246 -4.27 -13.65 30.98
CA ALA A 246 -2.81 -13.62 30.86
C ALA A 246 -2.31 -12.40 30.07
N LEU A 247 -3.03 -11.96 29.03
CA LEU A 247 -2.70 -10.75 28.27
C LEU A 247 -2.91 -9.47 29.08
N ASN A 248 -3.96 -9.41 29.91
CA ASN A 248 -4.22 -8.25 30.76
C ASN A 248 -3.23 -8.19 31.96
N ALA A 249 -2.83 -9.34 32.50
CA ALA A 249 -1.75 -9.42 33.48
C ALA A 249 -0.39 -9.02 32.87
N ALA A 250 -0.10 -9.45 31.64
CA ALA A 250 1.11 -9.04 30.90
C ALA A 250 1.16 -7.52 30.65
N ARG A 251 0.01 -6.87 30.43
CA ARG A 251 -0.11 -5.41 30.29
C ARG A 251 0.15 -4.64 31.59
N GLN A 252 -0.32 -5.16 32.73
CA GLN A 252 -0.03 -4.53 34.02
C GLN A 252 1.44 -4.70 34.44
N ILE A 253 2.05 -5.84 34.11
CA ILE A 253 3.49 -6.09 34.37
C ILE A 253 4.38 -5.24 33.44
N GLN A 254 3.95 -4.94 32.21
CA GLN A 254 4.66 -4.06 31.28
C GLN A 254 4.81 -2.61 31.78
N GLY A 255 3.91 -2.12 32.64
CA GLY A 255 3.97 -0.77 33.20
C GLY A 255 4.93 -0.62 34.40
N ALA A 256 5.40 -1.73 34.98
CA ALA A 256 6.15 -1.73 36.24
C ALA A 256 7.61 -2.24 36.10
N LEU A 257 8.08 -2.53 34.88
CA LEU A 257 9.40 -3.13 34.65
C LEU A 257 10.51 -2.07 34.48
N PRO A 258 11.66 -2.23 35.17
CA PRO A 258 12.83 -1.36 34.99
C PRO A 258 13.38 -1.37 33.55
N ALA A 259 13.94 -0.22 33.14
CA ALA A 259 14.42 0.07 31.78
C ALA A 259 15.32 -1.00 31.10
N PRO A 260 16.18 -1.78 31.80
CA PRO A 260 17.04 -2.77 31.13
C PRO A 260 16.28 -3.98 30.57
N ILE A 261 15.11 -4.33 31.13
CA ILE A 261 14.36 -5.56 30.79
C ILE A 261 13.28 -5.28 29.73
N ALA A 262 12.83 -4.02 29.60
CA ALA A 262 11.80 -3.62 28.65
C ALA A 262 12.26 -3.63 27.17
N ARG A 263 13.57 -3.50 26.91
CA ARG A 263 14.13 -3.40 25.54
C ARG A 263 13.95 -4.69 24.70
N PRO A 264 14.29 -5.90 25.17
CA PRO A 264 14.07 -7.13 24.38
C PRO A 264 12.59 -7.52 24.24
N LEU A 265 11.73 -7.17 25.21
CA LEU A 265 10.28 -7.44 25.13
C LEU A 265 9.54 -6.51 24.16
N ARG A 266 9.98 -5.25 24.00
CA ARG A 266 9.50 -4.37 22.92
C ARG A 266 9.84 -4.93 21.53
N GLN A 267 11.04 -5.48 21.36
CA GLN A 267 11.47 -6.10 20.09
C GLN A 267 10.62 -7.32 19.67
N LEU A 268 10.03 -8.03 20.64
CA LEU A 268 9.10 -9.13 20.36
C LEU A 268 7.70 -8.62 20.00
N SER A 269 7.26 -7.52 20.62
CA SER A 269 6.00 -6.84 20.31
C SER A 269 6.04 -6.15 18.93
N ASP A 270 7.18 -5.61 18.52
CA ASP A 270 7.35 -4.96 17.21
C ASP A 270 7.41 -5.96 16.05
N ARG A 271 7.72 -7.23 16.33
CA ARG A 271 7.67 -8.34 15.36
C ARG A 271 6.28 -8.93 15.16
N ILE A 272 5.38 -8.72 16.12
CA ILE A 272 4.02 -9.25 16.10
C ILE A 272 3.10 -8.04 16.02
N GLY A 273 2.82 -7.59 14.80
CA GLY A 273 1.95 -6.45 14.54
C GLY A 273 0.64 -6.54 15.32
N VAL A 274 0.54 -5.78 16.41
CA VAL A 274 -0.65 -5.75 17.29
C VAL A 274 -1.85 -5.07 16.61
N THR A 275 -1.65 -4.46 15.44
CA THR A 275 -2.72 -3.97 14.55
C THR A 275 -3.46 -5.08 13.80
N GLU A 276 -2.95 -6.31 13.77
CA GLU A 276 -3.63 -7.45 13.13
C GLU A 276 -4.68 -8.10 14.04
N PHE A 277 -4.71 -7.74 15.33
CA PHE A 277 -5.43 -8.48 16.37
C PHE A 277 -6.89 -8.03 16.63
N LEU A 278 -7.41 -7.06 15.86
CA LEU A 278 -8.78 -6.54 16.04
C LEU A 278 -9.69 -6.65 14.81
N SER A 279 -9.25 -7.35 13.77
CA SER A 279 -10.14 -7.77 12.67
C SER A 279 -10.11 -9.28 12.57
N PRO A 280 -11.26 -9.98 12.50
CA PRO A 280 -11.25 -11.42 12.24
C PRO A 280 -10.50 -11.63 10.92
N SER A 281 -9.39 -12.36 10.98
CA SER A 281 -8.54 -12.68 9.84
C SER A 281 -9.40 -13.20 8.70
N LEU A 282 -9.44 -12.42 7.62
CA LEU A 282 -10.26 -12.68 6.44
C LEU A 282 -9.60 -13.80 5.64
N PRO A 283 -10.30 -14.90 5.28
CA PRO A 283 -9.80 -15.79 4.26
C PRO A 283 -9.70 -15.03 2.93
N THR A 284 -8.46 -14.93 2.45
CA THR A 284 -8.06 -14.46 1.13
C THR A 284 -8.33 -15.54 0.08
N ALA A 285 -8.32 -15.16 -1.21
CA ALA A 285 -8.29 -16.16 -2.29
C ALA A 285 -7.18 -17.20 -2.02
N PRO A 286 -7.27 -18.44 -2.53
CA PRO A 286 -6.22 -19.43 -2.36
C PRO A 286 -4.88 -18.81 -2.79
N GLN A 287 -3.94 -18.70 -1.86
CA GLN A 287 -2.60 -18.16 -2.07
C GLN A 287 -1.58 -19.28 -1.97
N LEU A 288 -0.36 -19.05 -2.46
CA LEU A 288 0.76 -19.93 -2.23
C LEU A 288 0.91 -20.19 -0.72
N SER A 289 1.06 -21.45 -0.34
CA SER A 289 1.37 -21.79 1.04
C SER A 289 2.70 -21.17 1.45
N ALA A 290 2.87 -20.84 2.74
CA ALA A 290 4.14 -20.31 3.25
C ALA A 290 5.34 -21.22 2.90
N ARG A 291 5.11 -22.54 2.86
CA ARG A 291 6.12 -23.53 2.45
C ARG A 291 6.46 -23.44 0.96
N SER A 292 5.46 -23.25 0.09
CA SER A 292 5.67 -23.05 -1.34
C SER A 292 6.45 -21.76 -1.61
N ILE A 293 6.06 -20.65 -0.96
CA ILE A 293 6.77 -19.36 -1.05
C ILE A 293 8.22 -19.53 -0.62
N TYR A 294 8.45 -20.17 0.54
CA TYR A 294 9.79 -20.43 1.04
C TYR A 294 10.64 -21.18 0.02
N HIS A 295 10.14 -22.30 -0.54
CA HIS A 295 10.92 -23.09 -1.48
C HIS A 295 11.19 -22.37 -2.81
N ILE A 296 10.21 -21.65 -3.36
CA ILE A 296 10.36 -20.86 -4.59
C ILE A 296 11.45 -19.79 -4.38
N ILE A 297 11.32 -18.97 -3.33
CA ILE A 297 12.27 -17.90 -3.07
C ILE A 297 13.64 -18.45 -2.68
N HIS A 298 13.70 -19.54 -1.90
CA HIS A 298 14.96 -20.17 -1.54
C HIS A 298 15.71 -20.65 -2.79
N ASP A 299 15.05 -21.39 -3.68
CA ASP A 299 15.67 -21.88 -4.91
C ASP A 299 16.07 -20.71 -5.84
N ALA A 300 15.26 -19.65 -5.91
CA ALA A 300 15.57 -18.44 -6.68
C ALA A 300 16.81 -17.69 -6.14
N ARG A 301 16.90 -17.49 -4.81
CA ARG A 301 18.09 -16.90 -4.15
C ARG A 301 19.38 -17.70 -4.41
N GLN A 302 19.25 -19.01 -4.64
CA GLN A 302 20.36 -19.90 -4.98
C GLN A 302 20.64 -20.00 -6.49
N GLY A 303 19.87 -19.33 -7.35
CA GLY A 303 20.06 -19.41 -8.80
C GLY A 303 19.55 -20.68 -9.47
N ARG A 304 18.64 -21.42 -8.83
CA ARG A 304 18.17 -22.70 -9.36
C ARG A 304 16.97 -22.50 -10.27
N SER A 305 17.19 -21.86 -11.41
CA SER A 305 16.14 -21.52 -12.39
C SER A 305 15.28 -22.73 -12.79
N ASP A 306 15.89 -23.87 -13.10
CA ASP A 306 15.18 -25.13 -13.40
C ASP A 306 14.24 -25.60 -12.28
N MET A 307 14.66 -25.45 -11.02
CA MET A 307 13.85 -25.86 -9.86
C MET A 307 12.68 -24.93 -9.65
N VAL A 308 12.90 -23.61 -9.80
CA VAL A 308 11.83 -22.61 -9.74
C VAL A 308 10.81 -22.88 -10.85
N ALA A 309 11.26 -23.07 -12.10
CA ALA A 309 10.39 -23.35 -13.24
C ALA A 309 9.51 -24.59 -13.02
N ARG A 310 10.09 -25.71 -12.56
CA ARG A 310 9.32 -26.93 -12.24
C ARG A 310 8.28 -26.71 -11.15
N ARG A 311 8.60 -25.97 -10.09
CA ARG A 311 7.65 -25.65 -9.01
C ARG A 311 6.50 -24.77 -9.52
N LEU A 312 6.81 -23.77 -10.33
CA LEU A 312 5.79 -22.88 -10.89
C LEU A 312 4.89 -23.62 -11.88
N GLN A 313 5.44 -24.54 -12.68
CA GLN A 313 4.67 -25.40 -13.58
C GLN A 313 3.73 -26.34 -12.80
N ASP A 314 4.21 -26.99 -11.74
CA ASP A 314 3.37 -27.85 -10.88
C ASP A 314 2.20 -27.07 -10.27
N ILE A 315 2.45 -25.85 -9.78
CA ILE A 315 1.42 -25.00 -9.16
C ILE A 315 0.41 -24.50 -10.20
N SER A 316 0.90 -23.95 -11.31
CA SER A 316 0.04 -23.40 -12.38
C SER A 316 -0.79 -24.48 -13.08
N SER A 317 -0.35 -25.74 -13.07
CA SER A 317 -1.15 -26.87 -13.58
C SER A 317 -2.37 -27.22 -12.72
N ARG A 318 -2.39 -26.80 -11.43
CA ARG A 318 -3.44 -27.18 -10.46
C ARG A 318 -4.37 -26.02 -10.08
N ARG A 319 -3.94 -24.77 -10.26
CA ARG A 319 -4.73 -23.58 -9.91
C ARG A 319 -4.28 -22.34 -10.67
N LEU A 320 -5.19 -21.37 -10.78
CA LEU A 320 -4.83 -20.03 -11.23
C LEU A 320 -4.01 -19.31 -10.15
N LEU A 321 -3.03 -18.53 -10.61
CA LEU A 321 -2.17 -17.73 -9.76
C LEU A 321 -2.87 -16.41 -9.42
N SER A 322 -2.94 -16.09 -8.12
CA SER A 322 -3.47 -14.80 -7.67
C SER A 322 -2.46 -13.66 -7.91
N ALA A 323 -2.90 -12.40 -7.81
CA ALA A 323 -1.99 -11.25 -7.85
C ALA A 323 -0.89 -11.32 -6.77
N THR A 324 -1.23 -11.85 -5.58
CA THR A 324 -0.25 -12.09 -4.51
C THR A 324 0.75 -13.16 -4.92
N ASP A 325 0.31 -14.23 -5.59
CA ASP A 325 1.22 -15.27 -6.09
C ASP A 325 2.15 -14.71 -7.18
N GLN A 326 1.61 -13.88 -8.07
CA GLN A 326 2.39 -13.21 -9.11
C GLN A 326 3.44 -12.26 -8.53
N ALA A 327 3.17 -11.60 -7.40
CA ALA A 327 4.16 -10.81 -6.68
C ALA A 327 5.32 -11.66 -6.16
N ILE A 328 5.05 -12.87 -5.63
CA ILE A 328 6.10 -13.82 -5.22
C ILE A 328 6.92 -14.28 -6.43
N ILE A 329 6.24 -14.59 -7.53
CA ILE A 329 6.89 -15.04 -8.78
C ILE A 329 7.78 -13.93 -9.34
N SER A 330 7.29 -12.68 -9.39
CA SER A 330 8.09 -11.55 -9.84
C SER A 330 9.34 -11.32 -8.98
N ALA A 331 9.27 -11.58 -7.66
CA ALA A 331 10.46 -11.52 -6.81
C ALA A 331 11.44 -12.66 -7.10
N ALA A 332 10.93 -13.88 -7.33
CA ALA A 332 11.74 -15.03 -7.71
C ALA A 332 12.43 -14.82 -9.06
N ASP A 333 11.71 -14.29 -10.05
CA ASP A 333 12.26 -13.96 -11.37
C ASP A 333 13.34 -12.87 -11.26
N ALA A 334 13.12 -11.83 -10.44
CA ALA A 334 14.13 -10.81 -10.18
C ALA A 334 15.39 -11.41 -9.55
N TYR A 335 15.24 -12.34 -8.59
CA TYR A 335 16.38 -13.05 -8.04
C TYR A 335 17.17 -13.77 -9.11
N LEU A 336 16.49 -14.58 -9.95
CA LEU A 336 17.09 -15.35 -11.03
C LEU A 336 17.78 -14.46 -12.08
N ASP A 337 17.17 -13.32 -12.43
CA ASP A 337 17.77 -12.35 -13.36
C ASP A 337 19.09 -11.78 -12.82
N TYR A 338 19.15 -11.35 -11.55
CA TYR A 338 20.43 -10.90 -10.97
C TYR A 338 21.45 -12.04 -10.83
N ALA A 339 20.94 -13.24 -10.56
CA ALA A 339 21.68 -14.46 -10.32
C ALA A 339 22.40 -15.00 -11.56
N ASP A 340 21.75 -14.95 -12.71
CA ASP A 340 22.17 -15.69 -13.90
C ASP A 340 22.63 -14.78 -15.05
N THR A 341 22.39 -13.46 -14.95
CA THR A 341 22.85 -12.47 -15.93
C THR A 341 24.21 -11.90 -15.57
N GLY A 342 25.20 -12.05 -16.47
CA GLY A 342 26.54 -11.47 -16.36
C GLY A 342 27.68 -12.47 -16.59
N GLU A 343 28.91 -11.98 -16.52
CA GLU A 343 30.14 -12.76 -16.66
C GLU A 343 31.03 -12.64 -15.40
N GLY A 344 31.78 -13.70 -15.07
CA GLY A 344 32.72 -13.72 -13.95
C GLY A 344 32.18 -14.31 -12.64
N ASP A 345 33.02 -14.31 -11.60
CA ASP A 345 32.69 -14.87 -10.28
C ASP A 345 31.52 -14.07 -9.65
N PRO A 346 30.46 -14.74 -9.14
CA PRO A 346 29.29 -14.05 -8.62
C PRO A 346 29.60 -13.23 -7.36
N LEU A 347 29.07 -12.01 -7.30
CA LEU A 347 29.13 -11.14 -6.13
C LEU A 347 28.12 -11.60 -5.07
N ARG A 348 28.57 -11.82 -3.84
CA ARG A 348 27.67 -12.02 -2.70
C ARG A 348 27.26 -10.68 -2.13
N LEU A 349 25.95 -10.44 -2.05
CA LEU A 349 25.39 -9.18 -1.58
C LEU A 349 24.28 -9.43 -0.56
N MET A 350 24.33 -8.72 0.56
CA MET A 350 23.24 -8.66 1.53
C MET A 350 22.37 -7.43 1.22
N TRP A 351 21.07 -7.65 1.02
CA TRP A 351 20.07 -6.58 0.91
C TRP A 351 18.76 -7.02 1.56
N TRP A 352 17.83 -6.08 1.71
CA TRP A 352 16.50 -6.38 2.22
C TRP A 352 15.55 -6.71 1.06
N ASP A 353 14.93 -7.88 1.06
CA ASP A 353 14.17 -8.34 -0.12
C ASP A 353 12.65 -8.29 0.05
N LYS A 354 12.19 -7.82 1.21
CA LYS A 354 10.78 -7.76 1.58
C LYS A 354 10.27 -6.32 1.70
N PRO A 355 8.97 -6.08 1.46
CA PRO A 355 7.94 -7.04 1.06
C PRO A 355 8.08 -7.50 -0.39
N TYR A 356 7.44 -8.61 -0.75
CA TYR A 356 7.33 -9.02 -2.15
C TYR A 356 6.24 -8.21 -2.87
N PRO A 357 6.41 -7.86 -4.17
CA PRO A 357 7.46 -8.33 -5.09
C PRO A 357 8.84 -7.70 -4.89
N GLY A 358 8.92 -6.62 -4.12
CA GLY A 358 10.14 -5.91 -3.76
C GLY A 358 9.82 -4.46 -3.41
N ASN A 359 10.60 -3.83 -2.54
CA ASN A 359 10.55 -2.38 -2.33
C ASN A 359 11.67 -1.73 -3.18
N PHE A 360 11.32 -0.79 -4.05
CA PHE A 360 12.25 -0.18 -5.04
C PHE A 360 13.63 0.11 -4.46
N GLY A 361 13.69 0.80 -3.32
CA GLY A 361 14.95 1.22 -2.70
C GLY A 361 15.83 0.07 -2.23
N ASP A 362 15.24 -1.04 -1.79
CA ASP A 362 16.00 -2.18 -1.28
C ASP A 362 16.59 -3.05 -2.40
N TRP A 363 16.06 -2.92 -3.62
CA TRP A 363 16.55 -3.60 -4.82
C TRP A 363 17.52 -2.75 -5.67
N LEU A 364 17.87 -1.54 -5.21
CA LEU A 364 18.89 -0.72 -5.90
C LEU A 364 20.30 -1.31 -5.76
N SER A 365 20.65 -1.92 -4.62
CA SER A 365 21.98 -2.52 -4.41
C SER A 365 22.33 -3.59 -5.46
N PRO A 366 21.48 -4.61 -5.72
CA PRO A 366 21.78 -5.59 -6.77
C PRO A 366 21.80 -4.96 -8.16
N LEU A 367 20.93 -3.99 -8.46
CA LEU A 367 20.95 -3.26 -9.74
C LEU A 367 22.27 -2.53 -9.97
N ILE A 368 22.71 -1.74 -8.99
CA ILE A 368 23.94 -0.93 -9.08
C ILE A 368 25.15 -1.84 -9.29
N LEU A 369 25.32 -2.85 -8.45
CA LEU A 369 26.49 -3.72 -8.50
C LEU A 369 26.56 -4.54 -9.77
N SER A 370 25.43 -5.12 -10.19
CA SER A 370 25.41 -5.93 -11.40
C SER A 370 25.61 -5.08 -12.67
N THR A 371 25.07 -3.86 -12.70
CA THR A 371 25.26 -2.94 -13.84
C THR A 371 26.68 -2.41 -13.89
N ALA A 372 27.26 -2.03 -12.75
CA ALA A 372 28.61 -1.48 -12.66
C ALA A 372 29.71 -2.51 -12.99
N THR A 373 29.47 -3.79 -12.69
CA THR A 373 30.49 -4.85 -12.82
C THR A 373 30.25 -5.81 -13.97
N GLY A 374 29.02 -5.90 -14.49
CA GLY A 374 28.61 -6.96 -15.40
C GLY A 374 28.61 -8.36 -14.77
N ARG A 375 28.81 -8.49 -13.45
CA ARG A 375 28.88 -9.78 -12.74
C ARG A 375 27.51 -10.19 -12.21
N PRO A 376 27.23 -11.51 -12.11
CA PRO A 376 26.04 -11.98 -11.43
C PRO A 376 26.07 -11.64 -9.93
N VAL A 377 24.90 -11.40 -9.33
CA VAL A 377 24.73 -11.05 -7.92
C VAL A 377 23.89 -12.11 -7.21
N ARG A 378 24.44 -12.69 -6.15
CA ARG A 378 23.81 -13.73 -5.32
C ARG A 378 23.42 -13.16 -3.95
N PHE A 379 22.21 -13.50 -3.52
CA PHE A 379 21.68 -13.09 -2.23
C PHE A 379 22.45 -13.73 -1.06
N GLN A 380 22.88 -12.88 -0.13
CA GLN A 380 23.48 -13.27 1.14
C GLN A 380 22.49 -12.98 2.28
N PRO A 381 21.94 -14.03 2.94
CA PRO A 381 21.08 -13.83 4.10
C PRO A 381 21.82 -13.13 5.24
N PRO A 382 21.17 -12.16 5.93
CA PRO A 382 21.78 -11.38 7.01
C PRO A 382 22.10 -12.21 8.26
N ASP A 383 21.39 -13.31 8.46
CA ASP A 383 21.46 -14.19 9.63
C ASP A 383 22.26 -15.48 9.37
N GLN A 384 22.89 -15.61 8.20
CA GLN A 384 23.67 -16.80 7.88
C GLN A 384 24.92 -16.89 8.78
N PRO A 385 25.09 -17.96 9.58
CA PRO A 385 26.30 -18.16 10.36
C PRO A 385 27.51 -18.40 9.45
N GLN A 386 28.65 -17.85 9.85
CA GLN A 386 29.92 -18.00 9.11
C GLN A 386 29.79 -17.62 7.63
N ALA A 387 29.03 -16.56 7.33
CA ALA A 387 28.86 -16.08 5.97
C ALA A 387 30.22 -15.82 5.31
N TRP A 388 30.32 -16.17 4.03
CA TRP A 388 31.46 -15.80 3.20
C TRP A 388 31.59 -14.27 3.12
N PRO A 389 32.76 -13.74 2.75
CA PRO A 389 32.90 -12.32 2.42
C PRO A 389 31.78 -11.88 1.48
N HIS A 390 31.12 -10.77 1.82
CA HIS A 390 29.96 -10.26 1.10
C HIS A 390 29.84 -8.75 1.22
N LEU A 391 29.24 -8.14 0.21
CA LEU A 391 28.98 -6.71 0.16
C LEU A 391 27.70 -6.36 0.91
N VAL A 392 27.67 -5.15 1.48
CA VAL A 392 26.48 -4.50 2.03
C VAL A 392 26.47 -3.07 1.51
N ALA A 393 25.41 -2.71 0.79
CA ALA A 393 25.31 -1.43 0.09
C ALA A 393 23.88 -0.92 0.09
N VAL A 394 23.72 0.41 0.01
CA VAL A 394 22.44 1.14 0.01
C VAL A 394 21.59 0.80 1.25
N GLY A 395 20.63 1.66 1.59
CA GLY A 395 19.65 1.37 2.65
C GLY A 395 20.21 1.36 4.07
N SER A 396 19.31 1.29 5.05
CA SER A 396 19.59 1.41 6.49
C SER A 396 19.78 0.05 7.17
N ILE A 397 20.62 -0.80 6.58
CA ILE A 397 20.80 -2.20 6.98
C ILE A 397 22.16 -2.49 7.62
N GLY A 398 22.99 -1.47 7.86
CA GLY A 398 24.33 -1.64 8.43
C GLY A 398 24.37 -2.38 9.78
N ARG A 399 23.30 -2.30 10.58
CA ARG A 399 23.16 -3.06 11.84
C ARG A 399 23.16 -4.58 11.69
N PHE A 400 22.88 -5.08 10.48
CA PHE A 400 22.88 -6.51 10.15
C PHE A 400 24.20 -6.99 9.58
N ALA A 401 25.21 -6.12 9.49
CA ALA A 401 26.53 -6.52 9.08
C ALA A 401 27.11 -7.58 10.03
N GLN A 402 28.08 -8.31 9.53
CA GLN A 402 28.88 -9.30 10.24
C GLN A 402 30.36 -8.97 10.03
N ALA A 403 31.26 -9.65 10.73
CA ALA A 403 32.71 -9.49 10.53
C ALA A 403 33.15 -9.78 9.07
N SER A 404 32.39 -10.58 8.33
CA SER A 404 32.64 -10.86 6.90
C SER A 404 32.00 -9.84 5.95
N SER A 405 31.31 -8.83 6.46
CA SER A 405 30.68 -7.79 5.65
C SER A 405 31.68 -6.73 5.19
N ILE A 406 31.54 -6.30 3.95
CA ILE A 406 32.27 -5.20 3.33
C ILE A 406 31.23 -4.14 2.96
N LEU A 407 31.25 -3.02 3.68
CA LEU A 407 30.22 -2.00 3.63
C LEU A 407 30.68 -0.82 2.77
N PHE A 408 29.82 -0.39 1.85
CA PHE A 408 29.98 0.86 1.12
C PHE A 408 28.64 1.59 0.97
N GLY A 409 28.57 2.82 1.47
CA GLY A 409 27.42 3.72 1.33
C GLY A 409 26.12 3.30 2.01
N THR A 410 26.11 2.19 2.78
CA THR A 410 25.00 1.83 3.66
C THR A 410 25.03 2.67 4.94
N GLY A 411 23.91 2.71 5.66
CA GLY A 411 23.81 3.49 6.89
C GLY A 411 22.95 2.84 7.96
N VAL A 412 22.63 3.62 8.99
CA VAL A 412 21.79 3.19 10.11
C VAL A 412 20.33 3.61 9.94
N SER A 413 19.43 2.89 10.60
CA SER A 413 18.01 3.25 10.66
C SER A 413 17.66 4.08 11.89
N ARG A 414 18.49 4.01 12.94
CA ARG A 414 18.29 4.66 14.23
C ARG A 414 19.63 5.13 14.76
N SER A 415 19.62 6.21 15.54
CA SER A 415 20.80 6.75 16.19
C SER A 415 21.41 5.80 17.21
N ASP A 416 20.60 4.91 17.81
CA ASP A 416 21.04 3.93 18.81
C ASP A 416 21.47 2.57 18.21
N ALA A 417 21.51 2.46 16.87
CA ALA A 417 21.91 1.23 16.21
C ALA A 417 23.43 1.04 16.30
N ALA A 418 23.89 0.03 17.04
CA ALA A 418 25.28 -0.39 17.03
C ALA A 418 25.60 -1.12 15.72
N LEU A 419 26.59 -0.64 14.97
CA LEU A 419 27.17 -1.41 13.87
C LEU A 419 28.33 -2.28 14.40
N PRO A 420 28.59 -3.46 13.81
CA PRO A 420 29.68 -4.32 14.24
C PRO A 420 31.05 -3.66 14.01
N PRO A 421 31.91 -3.50 15.03
CA PRO A 421 33.19 -2.81 14.88
C PRO A 421 34.17 -3.54 13.96
N ASP A 422 34.07 -4.86 13.85
CA ASP A 422 35.02 -5.72 13.14
C ASP A 422 34.70 -5.91 11.64
N ALA A 423 33.65 -5.26 11.12
CA ALA A 423 33.35 -5.30 9.70
C ALA A 423 34.30 -4.40 8.90
N THR A 424 34.37 -4.60 7.58
CA THR A 424 35.18 -3.76 6.70
C THR A 424 34.34 -2.58 6.21
N TYR A 425 34.73 -1.35 6.57
CA TYR A 425 34.01 -0.12 6.19
C TYR A 425 34.81 0.67 5.14
N VAL A 426 34.35 0.67 3.89
CA VAL A 426 34.98 1.44 2.80
C VAL A 426 34.39 2.84 2.70
N SER A 427 33.07 2.94 2.79
CA SER A 427 32.33 4.19 2.95
C SER A 427 31.02 3.92 3.68
N LEU A 428 30.39 4.98 4.18
CA LEU A 428 29.07 4.93 4.79
C LEU A 428 28.14 5.92 4.10
N ARG A 429 26.85 5.88 4.41
CA ARG A 429 25.91 6.82 3.81
C ARG A 429 26.26 8.27 4.13
N GLY A 430 26.63 8.55 5.37
CA GLY A 430 26.97 9.88 5.86
C GLY A 430 27.66 9.89 7.21
N PRO A 431 27.90 11.09 7.76
CA PRO A 431 28.66 11.29 8.99
C PRO A 431 27.98 10.72 10.24
N TYR A 432 26.65 10.64 10.28
CA TYR A 432 25.95 10.10 11.46
C TYR A 432 26.09 8.57 11.53
N SER A 433 26.08 7.88 10.38
CA SER A 433 26.43 6.45 10.34
C SER A 433 27.88 6.22 10.75
N ALA A 434 28.81 7.11 10.36
CA ALA A 434 30.22 7.01 10.77
C ALA A 434 30.42 7.25 12.26
N GLN A 435 29.66 8.17 12.85
CA GLN A 435 29.63 8.38 14.29
C GLN A 435 29.18 7.11 15.03
N ALA A 436 28.11 6.45 14.56
CA ALA A 436 27.63 5.21 15.17
C ALA A 436 28.67 4.07 15.13
N VAL A 437 29.48 3.99 14.06
CA VAL A 437 30.62 3.04 13.98
C VAL A 437 31.69 3.39 15.00
N ALA A 438 32.07 4.67 15.11
CA ALA A 438 33.09 5.12 16.05
C ALA A 438 32.67 4.90 17.51
N GLU A 439 31.41 5.17 17.85
CA GLU A 439 30.83 4.93 19.19
C GLU A 439 30.79 3.43 19.56
N ALA A 440 30.67 2.55 18.56
CA ALA A 440 30.76 1.11 18.74
C ALA A 440 32.20 0.57 18.83
N GLY A 441 33.22 1.44 18.78
CA GLY A 441 34.63 1.07 18.78
C GLY A 441 35.18 0.61 17.43
N GLY A 442 34.45 0.88 16.34
CA GLY A 442 34.87 0.59 14.98
C GLY A 442 35.83 1.63 14.38
N PRO A 443 36.24 1.46 13.12
CA PRO A 443 37.20 2.35 12.46
C PRO A 443 36.60 3.73 12.16
N LYS A 444 37.48 4.74 12.06
CA LYS A 444 37.10 6.09 11.60
C LYS A 444 36.86 6.08 10.08
N VAL A 445 35.62 6.30 9.66
CA VAL A 445 35.22 6.39 8.25
C VAL A 445 35.02 7.84 7.85
N GLN A 446 35.63 8.28 6.75
CA GLN A 446 35.58 9.67 6.26
C GLN A 446 35.02 9.81 4.83
N ARG A 447 34.58 8.70 4.22
CA ARG A 447 34.03 8.65 2.87
C ARG A 447 32.54 8.39 2.95
N PHE A 448 31.76 9.21 2.26
CA PHE A 448 30.32 9.24 2.38
C PHE A 448 29.58 9.13 1.05
N GLY A 449 28.28 8.90 1.11
CA GLY A 449 27.36 8.92 -0.01
C GLY A 449 26.60 7.61 -0.21
N ASP A 450 25.32 7.73 -0.58
CA ASP A 450 24.46 6.60 -0.92
C ASP A 450 24.75 6.12 -2.37
N PRO A 451 24.99 4.82 -2.62
CA PRO A 451 25.27 4.33 -3.97
C PRO A 451 24.15 4.57 -4.98
N ALA A 452 22.90 4.78 -4.54
CA ALA A 452 21.81 5.17 -5.45
C ALA A 452 22.09 6.49 -6.18
N ALA A 453 22.94 7.36 -5.63
CA ALA A 453 23.32 8.64 -6.23
C ALA A 453 24.06 8.51 -7.58
N ILE A 454 24.72 7.37 -7.84
CA ILE A 454 25.50 7.17 -9.08
C ILE A 454 24.70 6.48 -10.18
N LEU A 455 23.41 6.17 -9.94
CA LEU A 455 22.57 5.48 -10.91
C LEU A 455 22.50 6.19 -12.29
N PRO A 456 22.47 7.54 -12.41
CA PRO A 456 22.51 8.21 -13.71
C PRO A 456 23.76 7.92 -14.56
N ARG A 457 24.88 7.55 -13.92
CA ARG A 457 26.13 7.19 -14.62
C ARG A 457 26.12 5.74 -15.10
N LEU A 458 25.35 4.88 -14.42
CA LEU A 458 25.20 3.46 -14.76
C LEU A 458 24.06 3.22 -15.76
N ILE A 459 22.97 3.96 -15.61
CA ILE A 459 21.74 3.84 -16.40
C ILE A 459 21.35 5.25 -16.87
N PRO A 460 21.91 5.71 -18.01
CA PRO A 460 21.70 7.07 -18.47
C PRO A 460 20.31 7.24 -19.05
N PHE A 461 19.52 8.13 -18.43
CA PHE A 461 18.27 8.64 -18.99
C PHE A 461 18.44 10.12 -19.31
N ALA A 462 18.05 10.53 -20.52
CA ALA A 462 17.97 11.93 -20.89
C ALA A 462 16.59 12.47 -20.50
N ARG A 463 16.56 13.55 -19.72
CA ARG A 463 15.29 14.23 -19.44
C ARG A 463 14.78 14.89 -20.71
N PRO A 464 13.51 14.68 -21.10
CA PRO A 464 12.95 15.33 -22.27
C PRO A 464 12.91 16.85 -22.09
N ALA A 465 13.08 17.59 -23.19
CA ALA A 465 13.02 19.06 -23.18
C ALA A 465 11.63 19.60 -22.81
N ARG A 466 10.58 18.78 -23.01
CA ARG A 466 9.21 19.05 -22.57
C ARG A 466 8.72 17.85 -21.78
N THR A 467 8.35 18.11 -20.53
CA THR A 467 7.69 17.15 -19.64
C THR A 467 6.19 17.13 -19.90
N ASN A 468 5.46 16.26 -19.20
CA ASN A 468 4.05 16.00 -19.40
C ASN A 468 3.10 17.01 -18.71
N GLY A 469 3.62 17.99 -17.96
CA GLY A 469 2.81 19.00 -17.27
C GLY A 469 2.15 18.50 -15.98
N ARG A 470 2.62 17.38 -15.43
CA ARG A 470 1.98 16.67 -14.31
C ARG A 470 2.99 16.37 -13.20
N ILE A 471 2.47 15.96 -12.04
CA ILE A 471 3.26 15.54 -10.88
C ILE A 471 3.07 14.03 -10.65
N ALA A 472 4.16 13.31 -10.43
CA ALA A 472 4.11 11.91 -10.03
C ALA A 472 4.15 11.79 -8.50
N LEU A 473 3.25 11.01 -7.92
CA LEU A 473 3.26 10.63 -6.50
C LEU A 473 3.77 9.19 -6.36
N VAL A 474 4.87 9.00 -5.62
CA VAL A 474 5.40 7.67 -5.28
C VAL A 474 5.49 7.51 -3.77
N ARG A 475 4.63 6.67 -3.20
CA ARG A 475 4.59 6.46 -1.75
C ARG A 475 5.46 5.28 -1.33
N HIS A 476 6.08 5.41 -0.17
CA HIS A 476 6.70 4.26 0.51
C HIS A 476 5.66 3.15 0.74
N PHE A 477 6.07 1.88 0.69
CA PHE A 477 5.12 0.76 0.79
C PHE A 477 4.31 0.79 2.10
N ALA A 478 4.89 1.31 3.19
CA ALA A 478 4.20 1.48 4.48
C ALA A 478 3.05 2.50 4.41
N HIS A 479 3.10 3.44 3.47
CA HIS A 479 2.07 4.46 3.26
C HIS A 479 1.03 4.06 2.20
N ARG A 480 1.18 2.92 1.51
CA ARG A 480 0.29 2.49 0.43
C ARG A 480 -1.19 2.37 0.85
N GLY A 481 -1.41 2.06 2.14
CA GLY A 481 -2.75 1.88 2.70
C GLY A 481 -3.46 3.19 3.05
N ILE A 482 -2.76 4.33 3.00
CA ILE A 482 -3.32 5.64 3.31
C ILE A 482 -4.28 6.05 2.19
N SER A 483 -5.47 6.51 2.56
CA SER A 483 -6.43 7.11 1.62
C SER A 483 -5.97 8.50 1.24
N LEU A 484 -5.80 8.80 -0.05
CA LEU A 484 -5.54 10.16 -0.51
C LEU A 484 -6.59 10.63 -1.52
N ARG A 485 -6.97 11.89 -1.42
CA ARG A 485 -7.68 12.63 -2.48
C ARG A 485 -6.65 13.42 -3.26
N LEU A 486 -6.46 13.07 -4.53
CA LEU A 486 -5.43 13.66 -5.39
C LEU A 486 -6.08 14.65 -6.39
N PRO A 487 -5.44 15.78 -6.71
CA PRO A 487 -5.87 16.63 -7.81
C PRO A 487 -5.67 15.93 -9.17
N GLU A 488 -6.38 16.39 -10.20
CA GLU A 488 -6.40 15.74 -11.53
C GLU A 488 -5.03 15.67 -12.22
N HIS A 489 -4.12 16.59 -11.91
CA HIS A 489 -2.78 16.66 -12.48
C HIS A 489 -1.72 15.82 -11.73
N VAL A 490 -2.13 15.02 -10.74
CA VAL A 490 -1.24 14.11 -9.99
C VAL A 490 -1.54 12.66 -10.35
N ASP A 491 -0.51 11.93 -10.79
CA ASP A 491 -0.57 10.50 -11.04
C ASP A 491 0.15 9.73 -9.95
N GLU A 492 -0.44 8.63 -9.46
CA GLU A 492 0.17 7.80 -8.43
C GLU A 492 0.81 6.53 -9.03
N TYR A 493 2.06 6.25 -8.64
CA TYR A 493 2.79 5.06 -9.04
C TYR A 493 3.18 4.17 -7.84
N PRO A 494 3.07 2.84 -7.97
CA PRO A 494 3.50 1.93 -6.91
C PRO A 494 5.02 1.84 -6.83
N VAL A 495 5.56 1.94 -5.61
CA VAL A 495 7.00 1.79 -5.32
C VAL A 495 7.49 0.34 -5.35
N LEU A 496 6.58 -0.64 -5.48
CA LEU A 496 6.95 -2.04 -5.35
C LEU A 496 7.59 -2.56 -6.65
N ARG A 497 8.91 -2.74 -6.64
CA ARG A 497 9.75 -3.10 -7.80
C ARG A 497 10.93 -3.94 -7.33
N SER A 498 11.33 -4.94 -8.11
CA SER A 498 12.52 -5.77 -7.83
C SER A 498 13.36 -6.07 -9.07
N GLY A 499 12.74 -6.32 -10.22
CA GLY A 499 13.47 -6.60 -11.46
C GLY A 499 14.09 -5.35 -12.08
N ARG A 500 15.24 -5.52 -12.77
CA ARG A 500 15.97 -4.42 -13.45
C ARG A 500 15.06 -3.59 -14.34
N GLN A 501 14.37 -4.25 -15.27
CA GLN A 501 13.47 -3.59 -16.21
C GLN A 501 12.37 -2.80 -15.50
N GLN A 502 11.81 -3.33 -14.40
CA GLN A 502 10.74 -2.67 -13.66
C GLN A 502 11.25 -1.40 -12.94
N ILE A 503 12.49 -1.45 -12.43
CA ILE A 503 13.16 -0.31 -11.79
C ILE A 503 13.48 0.76 -12.84
N GLU A 504 14.08 0.37 -13.96
CA GLU A 504 14.39 1.26 -15.10
C GLU A 504 13.14 1.91 -15.68
N GLN A 505 12.05 1.16 -15.85
CA GLN A 505 10.76 1.68 -16.31
C GLN A 505 10.20 2.75 -15.37
N LEU A 506 10.29 2.54 -14.04
CA LEU A 506 9.84 3.55 -13.08
C LEU A 506 10.70 4.82 -13.22
N ILE A 507 12.02 4.70 -13.27
CA ILE A 507 12.91 5.85 -13.44
C ILE A 507 12.58 6.59 -14.74
N GLY A 508 12.51 5.88 -15.87
CA GLY A 508 12.17 6.46 -17.17
C GLY A 508 10.81 7.17 -17.16
N THR A 509 9.81 6.58 -16.50
CA THR A 509 8.50 7.21 -16.31
C THR A 509 8.62 8.53 -15.54
N LEU A 510 9.33 8.53 -14.40
CA LEU A 510 9.49 9.74 -13.57
C LEU A 510 10.21 10.88 -14.31
N MET A 511 11.08 10.58 -15.29
CA MET A 511 11.76 11.60 -16.11
C MET A 511 10.78 12.43 -16.96
N GLU A 512 9.61 11.88 -17.28
CA GLU A 512 8.59 12.55 -18.10
C GLU A 512 7.78 13.58 -17.30
N TYR A 513 7.81 13.53 -15.97
CA TYR A 513 7.05 14.40 -15.09
C TYR A 513 7.74 15.74 -14.82
N ASP A 514 6.96 16.77 -14.51
CA ASP A 514 7.49 18.09 -14.11
C ASP A 514 8.21 17.97 -12.77
N ALA A 515 7.60 17.24 -11.83
CA ALA A 515 8.12 16.98 -10.51
C ALA A 515 7.60 15.66 -9.91
N VAL A 516 8.23 15.22 -8.83
CA VAL A 516 7.85 14.04 -8.06
C VAL A 516 7.55 14.42 -6.61
N LEU A 517 6.42 13.97 -6.08
CA LEU A 517 6.17 13.94 -4.63
C LEU A 517 6.42 12.52 -4.13
N THR A 518 7.17 12.38 -3.05
CA THR A 518 7.51 11.05 -2.54
C THR A 518 7.65 10.99 -1.04
N SER A 519 7.20 9.88 -0.48
CA SER A 519 7.49 9.52 0.92
C SER A 519 8.54 8.40 1.01
N ALA A 520 9.14 8.01 -0.12
CA ALA A 520 10.15 6.97 -0.21
C ALA A 520 11.53 7.59 -0.43
N MET A 521 12.41 7.47 0.57
CA MET A 521 13.76 8.05 0.57
C MET A 521 14.56 7.78 -0.71
N HIS A 522 14.61 6.53 -1.18
CA HIS A 522 15.39 6.21 -2.37
C HIS A 522 14.77 6.76 -3.66
N VAL A 523 13.46 7.00 -3.72
CA VAL A 523 12.86 7.74 -4.84
C VAL A 523 13.32 9.19 -4.79
N ASN A 524 13.39 9.80 -3.60
CA ASN A 524 13.94 11.15 -3.43
C ASN A 524 15.42 11.23 -3.90
N ILE A 525 16.26 10.28 -3.47
CA ILE A 525 17.67 10.22 -3.88
C ILE A 525 17.78 10.11 -5.41
N ILE A 526 17.01 9.22 -6.03
CA ILE A 526 17.01 9.05 -7.49
C ILE A 526 16.56 10.33 -8.20
N CYS A 527 15.52 11.00 -7.73
CA CYS A 527 15.09 12.27 -8.33
C CYS A 527 16.21 13.33 -8.28
N GLN A 528 16.86 13.49 -7.12
CA GLN A 528 17.99 14.43 -6.96
C GLN A 528 19.21 14.02 -7.81
N ALA A 529 19.45 12.72 -8.00
CA ALA A 529 20.54 12.22 -8.83
C ALA A 529 20.30 12.49 -10.33
N TYR A 530 19.08 12.24 -10.83
CA TYR A 530 18.71 12.47 -12.22
C TYR A 530 18.32 13.94 -12.52
N GLY A 531 18.22 14.80 -11.50
CA GLY A 531 17.85 16.20 -11.66
C GLY A 531 16.35 16.41 -11.93
N ILE A 532 15.50 15.56 -11.32
CA ILE A 532 14.05 15.68 -11.28
C ILE A 532 13.66 16.47 -10.02
N PRO A 533 12.94 17.60 -10.13
CA PRO A 533 12.36 18.32 -9.00
C PRO A 533 11.57 17.37 -8.11
N VAL A 534 11.80 17.45 -6.80
CA VAL A 534 11.21 16.49 -5.86
C VAL A 534 10.81 17.12 -4.55
N GLY A 535 9.65 16.73 -4.04
CA GLY A 535 9.17 17.03 -2.70
C GLY A 535 9.17 15.79 -1.81
N LEU A 536 9.91 15.85 -0.70
CA LEU A 536 9.96 14.79 0.30
C LEU A 536 8.86 15.01 1.35
N ILE A 537 7.86 14.13 1.34
CA ILE A 537 6.64 14.25 2.15
C ILE A 537 6.44 13.05 3.08
N SER A 538 5.64 13.26 4.12
CA SER A 538 5.02 12.23 4.95
C SER A 538 3.53 12.55 5.09
N PHE A 539 2.77 11.74 5.81
CA PHE A 539 1.33 11.95 5.99
C PHE A 539 1.01 12.11 7.47
N GLU A 540 0.15 13.09 7.78
CA GLU A 540 -0.30 13.35 9.15
C GLU A 540 -0.89 12.08 9.79
N GLY A 541 -0.41 11.76 11.00
CA GLY A 541 -0.79 10.57 11.77
C GLY A 541 -0.08 9.28 11.35
N PHE A 542 0.82 9.34 10.37
CA PHE A 542 1.60 8.20 9.87
C PHE A 542 3.11 8.52 9.75
N GLU A 543 3.60 9.52 10.47
CA GLU A 543 4.99 10.00 10.41
C GLU A 543 6.00 8.91 10.79
N ASP A 544 5.63 8.04 11.73
CA ASP A 544 6.44 6.93 12.23
C ASP A 544 6.22 5.61 11.47
N ALA A 545 5.35 5.58 10.45
CA ALA A 545 5.07 4.35 9.69
C ALA A 545 6.29 3.86 8.90
N VAL A 546 7.22 4.76 8.57
CA VAL A 546 8.49 4.42 7.92
C VAL A 546 9.54 4.16 8.99
N HIS A 547 10.09 2.94 9.02
CA HIS A 547 11.05 2.53 10.06
C HIS A 547 12.27 3.46 10.19
N GLY A 548 12.50 3.93 11.42
CA GLY A 548 13.68 4.69 11.85
C GLY A 548 13.29 5.87 12.75
N ASP A 549 14.28 6.68 13.12
CA ASP A 549 14.14 7.95 13.84
C ASP A 549 14.44 9.16 12.93
N GLN A 550 14.18 9.00 11.63
CA GLN A 550 14.47 9.97 10.57
C GLN A 550 15.98 10.26 10.34
N ILE A 551 16.91 9.67 11.10
CA ILE A 551 18.37 9.88 10.93
C ILE A 551 18.83 9.62 9.51
N LYS A 552 18.21 8.65 8.84
CA LYS A 552 18.55 8.23 7.48
C LYS A 552 18.50 9.35 6.45
N TYR A 553 17.58 10.32 6.61
CA TYR A 553 17.42 11.44 5.69
C TYR A 553 18.51 12.48 5.89
N ARG A 554 18.80 12.81 7.16
CA ARG A 554 19.88 13.71 7.55
C ARG A 554 21.25 13.17 7.13
N ASP A 555 21.47 11.87 7.37
CA ASP A 555 22.69 11.16 7.05
C ASP A 555 22.95 11.09 5.55
N TYR A 556 21.92 10.82 4.75
CA TYR A 556 22.03 10.95 3.30
C TYR A 556 22.41 12.37 2.87
N ALA A 557 21.63 13.37 3.29
CA ALA A 557 21.83 14.75 2.83
C ALA A 557 23.24 15.25 3.16
N ALA A 558 23.67 15.07 4.41
CA ALA A 558 25.02 15.42 4.85
C ALA A 558 26.11 14.61 4.10
N GLY A 559 25.84 13.34 3.79
CA GLY A 559 26.77 12.47 3.08
C GLY A 559 27.00 12.85 1.61
N VAL A 560 26.06 13.54 0.98
CA VAL A 560 26.21 14.05 -0.41
C VAL A 560 26.35 15.57 -0.50
N GLY A 561 26.45 16.27 0.64
CA GLY A 561 26.61 17.72 0.70
C GLY A 561 25.35 18.53 0.36
N LEU A 562 24.17 17.95 0.58
CA LEU A 562 22.88 18.62 0.42
C LEU A 562 22.33 19.13 1.77
N PRO A 563 21.43 20.12 1.76
CA PRO A 563 20.74 20.57 2.98
C PRO A 563 19.96 19.43 3.63
N GLU A 564 20.10 19.28 4.96
CA GLU A 564 19.33 18.29 5.71
C GLU A 564 17.84 18.63 5.69
N ARG A 565 17.04 17.84 4.97
CA ARG A 565 15.58 17.95 4.93
C ARG A 565 14.92 16.69 5.47
N LEU A 566 13.92 16.89 6.31
CA LEU A 566 13.05 15.80 6.80
C LEU A 566 11.78 15.75 5.95
N PRO A 567 11.11 14.58 5.87
CA PRO A 567 9.80 14.48 5.25
C PRO A 567 8.79 15.43 5.89
N LEU A 568 8.14 16.26 5.08
CA LEU A 568 7.11 17.19 5.55
C LEU A 568 5.76 16.47 5.69
N PRO A 569 5.16 16.40 6.89
CA PRO A 569 3.81 15.84 7.05
C PRO A 569 2.78 16.68 6.29
N ILE A 570 1.94 16.02 5.50
CA ILE A 570 0.84 16.62 4.75
C ILE A 570 -0.49 15.93 5.06
N ASP A 571 -1.57 16.65 4.82
CA ASP A 571 -2.94 16.18 4.94
C ASP A 571 -3.29 15.14 3.86
N HIS A 572 -4.43 14.46 4.05
CA HIS A 572 -4.85 13.37 3.16
C HIS A 572 -5.66 13.88 1.94
N ASP A 573 -6.04 15.16 1.92
CA ASP A 573 -6.72 15.81 0.79
C ASP A 573 -5.81 16.84 0.13
N LEU A 574 -5.18 16.43 -0.98
CA LEU A 574 -4.22 17.25 -1.71
C LEU A 574 -4.86 18.10 -2.80
N ARG A 575 -6.20 18.07 -2.96
CA ARG A 575 -6.89 18.74 -4.08
C ARG A 575 -6.80 20.27 -4.03
N HIS A 576 -6.61 20.83 -2.84
CA HIS A 576 -6.56 22.28 -2.61
C HIS A 576 -5.21 22.75 -2.06
N ARG A 577 -4.22 21.86 -2.04
CA ARG A 577 -2.88 22.16 -1.54
C ARG A 577 -2.04 22.74 -2.66
N ASP A 578 -1.25 23.76 -2.35
CA ASP A 578 -0.16 24.21 -3.22
C ASP A 578 0.96 23.16 -3.18
N LEU A 579 1.04 22.35 -4.24
CA LEU A 579 2.02 21.26 -4.35
C LEU A 579 3.39 21.77 -4.78
N ASP A 580 3.46 22.88 -5.51
CA ASP A 580 4.71 23.47 -5.99
C ASP A 580 5.56 23.97 -4.82
N ALA A 581 4.92 24.48 -3.77
CA ALA A 581 5.59 24.86 -2.51
C ALA A 581 6.28 23.69 -1.78
N LEU A 582 5.95 22.43 -2.12
CA LEU A 582 6.57 21.24 -1.52
C LEU A 582 7.79 20.74 -2.31
N ILE A 583 7.99 21.24 -3.53
CA ILE A 583 8.96 20.72 -4.50
C ILE A 583 10.25 21.55 -4.43
N GLY A 584 11.39 20.88 -4.47
CA GLY A 584 12.71 21.51 -4.58
C GLY A 584 13.55 20.94 -5.71
N ASP A 585 14.56 21.72 -6.11
CA ASP A 585 15.44 21.44 -7.26
C ASP A 585 16.86 21.01 -6.86
N ASP A 586 17.04 20.53 -5.63
CA ASP A 586 18.34 20.08 -5.15
C ASP A 586 18.90 18.97 -6.04
N ARG A 587 20.18 19.08 -6.43
CA ARG A 587 20.87 18.09 -7.26
C ARG A 587 22.11 17.59 -6.56
N ILE A 588 22.34 16.27 -6.64
CA ILE A 588 23.55 15.67 -6.08
C ILE A 588 24.78 16.22 -6.83
N PRO A 589 25.78 16.76 -6.12
CA PRO A 589 27.00 17.27 -6.75
C PRO A 589 27.78 16.20 -7.52
N VAL A 590 28.35 16.58 -8.66
CA VAL A 590 29.19 15.69 -9.50
C VAL A 590 30.38 15.12 -8.70
N GLN A 591 30.95 15.92 -7.79
CA GLN A 591 32.04 15.49 -6.92
C GLN A 591 31.61 14.35 -5.99
N ALA A 592 30.44 14.46 -5.35
CA ALA A 592 29.89 13.41 -4.49
C ALA A 592 29.68 12.11 -5.27
N MET A 593 29.12 12.18 -6.48
CA MET A 593 28.98 11.00 -7.35
C MET A 593 30.34 10.34 -7.67
N THR A 594 31.38 11.13 -7.94
CA THR A 594 32.73 10.62 -8.22
C THR A 594 33.36 9.93 -7.01
N GLU A 595 33.16 10.47 -5.81
CA GLU A 595 33.63 9.87 -4.56
C GLU A 595 32.93 8.55 -4.26
N ILE A 596 31.62 8.46 -4.54
CA ILE A 596 30.81 7.25 -4.39
C ILE A 596 31.27 6.16 -5.35
N GLU A 597 31.51 6.49 -6.63
CA GLU A 597 32.05 5.53 -7.60
C GLU A 597 33.44 5.02 -7.20
N SER A 598 34.28 5.92 -6.68
CA SER A 598 35.59 5.54 -6.15
C SER A 598 35.46 4.57 -4.98
N ALA A 599 34.54 4.83 -4.04
CA ALA A 599 34.30 3.96 -2.90
C ALA A 599 33.75 2.59 -3.32
N MET A 600 32.88 2.55 -4.33
CA MET A 600 32.37 1.29 -4.89
C MET A 600 33.51 0.46 -5.50
N ARG A 601 34.43 1.06 -6.27
CA ARG A 601 35.60 0.35 -6.82
C ARG A 601 36.49 -0.24 -5.72
N ASP A 602 36.75 0.53 -4.67
CA ASP A 602 37.56 0.07 -3.54
C ASP A 602 36.87 -1.07 -2.75
N ALA A 603 35.54 -1.01 -2.61
CA ALA A 603 34.76 -2.07 -1.98
C ALA A 603 34.76 -3.37 -2.79
N LEU A 604 34.69 -3.27 -4.13
CA LEU A 604 34.84 -4.42 -5.02
C LEU A 604 36.24 -5.04 -4.92
N ALA A 605 37.29 -4.22 -4.89
CA ALA A 605 38.66 -4.70 -4.71
C ALA A 605 38.87 -5.40 -3.36
N ALA A 606 38.32 -4.82 -2.27
CA ALA A 606 38.34 -5.43 -0.94
C ALA A 606 37.57 -6.76 -0.92
N TYR A 607 36.44 -6.83 -1.63
CA TYR A 607 35.65 -8.05 -1.77
C TYR A 607 36.43 -9.16 -2.47
N ASP A 608 37.01 -8.87 -3.63
CA ASP A 608 37.76 -9.87 -4.40
C ASP A 608 38.98 -10.38 -3.60
N LEU A 609 39.68 -9.49 -2.88
CA LEU A 609 40.78 -9.87 -2.00
C LEU A 609 40.31 -10.84 -0.89
N ALA A 610 39.30 -10.44 -0.11
CA ALA A 610 38.80 -11.23 1.02
C ALA A 610 38.23 -12.58 0.55
N PHE A 611 37.52 -12.59 -0.59
CA PHE A 611 36.97 -13.79 -1.18
C PHE A 611 38.07 -14.76 -1.63
N ASN A 612 39.12 -14.25 -2.29
CA ASN A 612 40.27 -15.03 -2.72
C ASN A 612 41.03 -15.66 -1.55
N GLU A 613 41.29 -14.89 -0.49
CA GLU A 613 41.91 -15.42 0.73
C GLU A 613 41.08 -16.54 1.36
N ARG A 614 39.75 -16.39 1.39
CA ARG A 614 38.85 -17.43 1.91
C ARG A 614 38.92 -18.69 1.07
N ARG A 615 38.94 -18.58 -0.26
CA ARG A 615 39.12 -19.72 -1.18
C ARG A 615 40.44 -20.44 -0.93
N GLN A 616 41.55 -19.70 -0.82
CA GLN A 616 42.88 -20.29 -0.58
C GLN A 616 42.96 -21.00 0.78
N LYS A 617 42.39 -20.40 1.83
CA LYS A 617 42.32 -21.02 3.17
C LYS A 617 41.52 -22.33 3.16
N LEU A 618 40.46 -22.42 2.37
CA LEU A 618 39.67 -23.64 2.19
C LEU A 618 40.45 -24.71 1.41
N ALA A 619 41.10 -24.34 0.30
CA ALA A 619 41.91 -25.27 -0.49
C ALA A 619 43.06 -25.88 0.35
N ARG A 620 43.73 -25.07 1.19
CA ARG A 620 44.80 -25.53 2.10
C ARG A 620 44.32 -26.41 3.26
N ARG A 621 43.02 -26.40 3.58
CA ARG A 621 42.42 -27.30 4.59
C ARG A 621 41.95 -28.63 4.00
N GLN A 622 41.78 -28.67 2.68
CA GLN A 622 41.32 -29.85 1.94
C GLN A 622 42.48 -30.66 1.36
N ALA A 623 43.60 -30.00 1.05
CA ALA A 623 44.92 -30.61 0.85
C ALA A 623 45.54 -30.96 2.20
#